data_AF-A0A6G0WEG7-F1
#
_entry.id   AF-A0A6G0WEG7-F1
#
_cell.length_a   1.000
_cell.length_b   1.000
_cell.length_c   1.000
_cell.angle_alpha   90.00
_cell.angle_beta   90.00
_cell.angle_gamma   90.00
#
_symmetry.space_group_name_H-M   'P 1'
#
loop_
_entity.id
_entity.type
_entity.pdbx_description
1 polymer ?
#
loop_
_entity_poly.entity_id
_entity_poly.type
_entity_poly.pdbx_seq_one_letter_code
_entity_poly.pdbx_strand_id
1 'polypeptide(L)'
;MEQANQSDAPSIPPPQVVVVREENHAKYDHEEGEHKHDEDESKELQLSDCIELVPGMEEIYHVGTAGLKARVLNGMDDMIQLKEVRVRSNLLYKMTGIENLVNLQHLELYDNQIKKMTSLENLVNLRVLDLSFNEIRSIPDLSHLTQLEELYVANNKLTHITGIKNLSNLKKLDLGANRIRVIEGLDHLTSLEQLWLGKNKITQIQGLSALTSLKVISVQSNRLISIEGFEANKNLEEVYLSHNGIEALANVAHLTKLIILDLGANRISHIPDMSPLSVLEDLWLGDNNVSSFDDLQHLTSNTTLETLYLERNPIASDFEYRKKIHSTLPFVKQIDATPVHSG
;
A
#
# COMPACT_ATOMS: atom_id res chain seq x y z
N MET A 1 -31.49 -2.25 67.88
CA MET A 1 -30.09 -1.87 68.11
C MET A 1 -29.55 -1.37 66.80
N GLU A 2 -29.10 -0.10 66.78
CA GLU A 2 -28.05 0.53 65.94
C GLU A 2 -27.78 -0.06 64.55
N GLN A 3 -27.76 0.67 63.43
CA GLN A 3 -27.10 1.93 63.02
C GLN A 3 -27.44 2.05 61.49
N ALA A 4 -27.27 3.10 60.69
CA ALA A 4 -26.77 4.46 60.78
C ALA A 4 -27.22 5.21 59.49
N ASN A 5 -27.24 6.54 59.56
CA ASN A 5 -27.39 7.49 58.45
C ASN A 5 -26.32 7.33 57.35
N GLN A 6 -26.71 7.60 56.10
CA GLN A 6 -25.89 8.20 55.03
C GLN A 6 -26.87 8.82 54.01
N SER A 7 -27.19 10.12 54.13
CA SER A 7 -26.56 11.25 53.42
C SER A 7 -26.79 11.22 51.90
N ASP A 8 -27.87 11.88 51.46
CA ASP A 8 -28.11 12.23 50.05
C ASP A 8 -27.03 13.21 49.55
N ALA A 9 -26.29 12.78 48.52
CA ALA A 9 -25.46 13.66 47.70
C ALA A 9 -26.25 14.07 46.44
N PRO A 10 -26.24 15.35 46.02
CA PRO A 10 -26.92 15.75 44.80
C PRO A 10 -26.21 15.18 43.56
N SER A 11 -27.02 14.56 42.70
CA SER A 11 -26.66 14.06 41.37
C SER A 11 -26.11 15.19 40.48
N ILE A 12 -24.89 15.01 39.96
CA ILE A 12 -24.32 15.83 38.90
C ILE A 12 -24.85 15.29 37.56
N PRO A 13 -25.55 16.08 36.73
CA PRO A 13 -25.96 15.64 35.41
C PRO A 13 -24.76 15.56 34.46
N PRO A 14 -24.75 14.63 33.48
CA PRO A 14 -23.68 14.51 32.50
C PRO A 14 -23.61 15.77 31.61
N PRO A 15 -22.42 16.13 31.10
CA PRO A 15 -22.23 17.34 30.31
C PRO A 15 -23.07 17.31 29.03
N GLN A 16 -23.84 18.38 28.81
CA GLN A 16 -24.59 18.59 27.58
C GLN A 16 -23.62 18.96 26.44
N VAL A 17 -23.56 18.11 25.43
CA VAL A 17 -22.86 18.41 24.16
C VAL A 17 -23.75 19.34 23.34
N VAL A 18 -23.36 20.60 23.24
CA VAL A 18 -23.99 21.58 22.34
C VAL A 18 -23.48 21.32 20.92
N VAL A 19 -24.32 20.71 20.09
CA VAL A 19 -24.06 20.61 18.64
C VAL A 19 -24.35 21.97 18.02
N VAL A 20 -23.29 22.73 17.76
CA VAL A 20 -23.40 23.92 16.89
C VAL A 20 -23.50 23.43 15.46
N ARG A 21 -24.69 23.56 14.87
CA ARG A 21 -24.92 23.39 13.43
C ARG A 21 -24.36 24.62 12.72
N GLU A 22 -23.32 24.45 11.92
CA GLU A 22 -23.00 25.41 10.86
C GLU A 22 -23.50 24.84 9.53
N GLU A 23 -24.63 25.38 9.07
CA GLU A 23 -25.04 25.33 7.68
C GLU A 23 -24.10 26.22 6.87
N ASN A 24 -23.34 25.65 5.94
CA ASN A 24 -22.95 26.31 4.70
C ASN A 24 -22.35 25.28 3.73
N HIS A 25 -23.19 24.77 2.83
CA HIS A 25 -22.75 24.12 1.61
C HIS A 25 -22.22 25.20 0.65
N ALA A 26 -20.89 25.36 0.60
CA ALA A 26 -20.21 26.00 -0.52
C ALA A 26 -19.43 24.93 -1.29
N LYS A 27 -19.76 24.79 -2.57
CA LYS A 27 -19.02 24.01 -3.57
C LYS A 27 -17.59 24.55 -3.62
N TYR A 28 -16.60 23.68 -3.45
CA TYR A 28 -15.22 24.01 -3.83
C TYR A 28 -14.96 23.43 -5.22
N ASP A 29 -15.14 24.31 -6.21
CA ASP A 29 -14.46 24.20 -7.49
C ASP A 29 -12.95 24.36 -7.23
N HIS A 30 -12.15 23.39 -7.65
CA HIS A 30 -10.69 23.51 -7.65
C HIS A 30 -10.28 24.40 -8.84
N GLU A 31 -10.32 25.71 -8.64
CA GLU A 31 -9.52 26.64 -9.43
C GLU A 31 -8.04 26.52 -9.02
N GLU A 32 -7.17 26.47 -10.03
CA GLU A 32 -5.72 26.46 -9.92
C GLU A 32 -5.23 27.78 -9.28
N GLY A 33 -5.09 27.77 -7.96
CA GLY A 33 -4.36 28.80 -7.23
C GLY A 33 -2.87 28.52 -7.26
N GLU A 34 -2.12 29.25 -8.08
CA GLU A 34 -0.68 29.43 -7.90
C GLU A 34 -0.44 30.02 -6.50
N HIS A 35 0.00 29.18 -5.56
CA HIS A 35 0.50 29.68 -4.28
C HIS A 35 1.76 30.50 -4.54
N LYS A 36 1.60 31.83 -4.47
CA LYS A 36 2.69 32.77 -4.29
C LYS A 36 3.53 32.30 -3.11
N HIS A 37 4.82 32.11 -3.37
CA HIS A 37 5.85 31.99 -2.35
C HIS A 37 5.82 33.28 -1.51
N ASP A 38 5.22 33.22 -0.32
CA ASP A 38 5.56 34.15 0.73
C ASP A 38 7.00 33.82 1.15
N GLU A 39 7.93 34.66 0.69
CA GLU A 39 9.30 34.77 1.14
C GLU A 39 9.30 35.23 2.59
N ASP A 40 9.07 34.31 3.52
CA ASP A 40 9.56 34.47 4.89
C ASP A 40 10.98 33.90 4.91
N GLU A 41 11.98 34.77 5.05
CA GLU A 41 13.42 34.47 5.21
C GLU A 41 13.71 33.73 6.53
N SER A 42 12.89 32.73 6.88
CA SER A 42 13.23 31.75 7.90
C SER A 42 14.49 31.02 7.41
N LYS A 43 15.60 31.17 8.14
CA LYS A 43 16.86 30.45 7.94
C LYS A 43 16.56 29.01 7.50
N GLU A 44 17.05 28.60 6.33
CA GLU A 44 16.85 27.25 5.81
C GLU A 44 17.39 26.24 6.82
N LEU A 45 16.48 25.61 7.58
CA LEU A 45 16.85 24.74 8.69
C LEU A 45 17.54 23.50 8.15
N GLN A 46 18.78 23.28 8.55
CA GLN A 46 19.58 22.14 8.12
C GLN A 46 19.29 20.95 9.02
N LEU A 47 19.59 19.74 8.54
CA LEU A 47 19.50 18.55 9.38
C LEU A 47 20.39 18.67 10.62
N SER A 48 21.60 19.22 10.48
CA SER A 48 22.52 19.50 11.59
C SER A 48 22.00 20.51 12.61
N ASP A 49 21.00 21.33 12.27
CA ASP A 49 20.30 22.20 13.24
C ASP A 49 19.22 21.42 14.02
N CYS A 50 18.78 20.26 13.52
CA CYS A 50 17.69 19.45 14.09
C CYS A 50 18.17 18.28 14.95
N ILE A 51 19.37 17.76 14.66
CA ILE A 51 19.96 16.61 15.35
C ILE A 51 21.45 16.83 15.63
N GLU A 52 21.95 16.19 16.68
CA GLU A 52 23.38 16.13 16.94
C GLU A 52 24.04 15.08 16.03
N LEU A 53 24.92 15.55 15.15
CA LEU A 53 25.72 14.70 14.26
C LEU A 53 27.09 14.43 14.91
N VAL A 54 27.34 13.18 15.28
CA VAL A 54 28.60 12.75 15.88
C VAL A 54 29.48 12.09 14.83
N PRO A 55 30.77 12.49 14.70
CA PRO A 55 31.71 11.83 13.80
C PRO A 55 31.80 10.31 14.08
N GLY A 56 31.77 9.50 13.02
CA GLY A 56 31.85 8.04 13.13
C GLY A 56 30.50 7.32 13.25
N MET A 57 29.37 8.04 13.32
CA MET A 57 28.03 7.43 13.22
C MET A 57 27.90 6.65 11.90
N GLU A 58 27.39 5.42 11.97
CA GLU A 58 27.04 4.62 10.79
C GLU A 58 25.56 4.77 10.40
N GLU A 59 24.73 5.30 11.29
CA GLU A 59 23.29 5.37 11.12
C GLU A 59 22.75 6.73 11.60
N ILE A 60 21.83 7.31 10.83
CA ILE A 60 21.05 8.48 11.22
C ILE A 60 19.58 8.12 11.17
N TYR A 61 18.87 8.36 12.28
CA TYR A 61 17.42 8.26 12.34
C TYR A 61 16.84 9.55 12.92
N HIS A 62 16.02 10.24 12.13
CA HIS A 62 15.36 11.47 12.52
C HIS A 62 13.92 11.50 12.01
N VAL A 63 12.99 11.88 12.89
CA VAL A 63 11.58 12.11 12.55
C VAL A 63 11.24 13.55 12.93
N GLY A 64 10.78 14.33 11.95
CA GLY A 64 10.37 15.71 12.16
C GLY A 64 9.15 15.79 13.07
N THR A 65 9.20 16.63 14.09
CA THR A 65 8.08 16.90 15.01
C THR A 65 7.56 18.33 14.79
N ALA A 66 6.59 18.79 15.58
CA ALA A 66 5.94 20.10 15.39
C ALA A 66 6.87 21.32 15.56
N GLY A 67 8.11 21.16 16.04
CA GLY A 67 9.01 22.28 16.38
C GLY A 67 10.22 22.49 15.46
N LEU A 68 10.89 21.42 15.02
CA LEU A 68 12.09 21.52 14.18
C LEU A 68 11.96 20.50 13.04
N LYS A 69 11.88 21.01 11.81
CA LYS A 69 11.82 20.20 10.59
C LYS A 69 12.87 20.66 9.60
N ALA A 70 13.85 19.80 9.34
CA ALA A 70 14.89 20.03 8.36
C ALA A 70 14.28 20.29 6.98
N ARG A 71 14.82 21.27 6.28
CA ARG A 71 14.50 21.60 4.88
C ARG A 71 15.56 21.09 3.90
N VAL A 72 16.76 20.83 4.40
CA VAL A 72 17.91 20.28 3.64
C VAL A 72 18.71 19.30 4.49
N LEU A 73 19.44 18.39 3.83
CA LEU A 73 20.22 17.32 4.47
C LEU A 73 21.66 17.72 4.86
N ASN A 74 22.03 19.00 4.76
CA ASN A 74 23.40 19.45 5.00
C ASN A 74 23.94 19.08 6.39
N GLY A 75 25.27 18.93 6.47
CA GLY A 75 26.01 18.69 7.72
C GLY A 75 26.53 17.26 7.89
N MET A 76 26.25 16.39 6.92
CA MET A 76 26.66 14.98 6.88
C MET A 76 27.57 14.65 5.70
N ASP A 77 27.99 15.65 4.93
CA ASP A 77 28.74 15.51 3.67
C ASP A 77 30.07 14.74 3.83
N ASP A 78 30.74 14.85 4.99
CA ASP A 78 32.00 14.17 5.30
C ASP A 78 31.80 12.84 6.05
N MET A 79 30.56 12.46 6.37
CA MET A 79 30.23 11.25 7.14
C MET A 79 30.17 10.01 6.26
N ILE A 80 31.24 9.75 5.50
CA ILE A 80 31.31 8.68 4.50
C ILE A 80 31.10 7.27 5.07
N GLN A 81 31.22 7.09 6.38
CA GLN A 81 30.96 5.82 7.07
C GLN A 81 29.46 5.51 7.25
N LEU A 82 28.56 6.45 6.95
CA LEU A 82 27.12 6.23 7.02
C LEU A 82 26.68 5.10 6.08
N LYS A 83 25.94 4.15 6.64
CA LYS A 83 25.28 3.03 5.97
C LYS A 83 23.78 3.22 5.90
N GLU A 84 23.21 3.93 6.86
CA GLU A 84 21.77 4.17 6.92
C GLU A 84 21.45 5.63 7.25
N VAL A 85 20.55 6.24 6.47
CA VAL A 85 20.02 7.57 6.72
C VAL A 85 18.50 7.51 6.56
N ARG A 86 17.79 7.73 7.65
CA ARG A 86 16.33 7.80 7.70
C ARG A 86 15.90 9.16 8.25
N VAL A 87 15.33 10.01 7.40
CA VAL A 87 14.87 11.36 7.74
C VAL A 87 13.40 11.51 7.33
N ARG A 88 12.50 11.20 8.26
CA ARG A 88 11.05 11.11 8.02
C ARG A 88 10.30 12.37 8.46
N SER A 89 9.16 12.66 7.86
CA SER A 89 8.21 13.70 8.32
C SER A 89 8.80 15.10 8.48
N ASN A 90 9.74 15.44 7.62
CA ASN A 90 10.45 16.71 7.57
C ASN A 90 9.91 17.60 6.42
N LEU A 91 10.63 18.66 6.05
CA LEU A 91 10.26 19.58 4.97
C LEU A 91 11.32 19.57 3.87
N LEU A 92 12.01 18.44 3.67
CA LEU A 92 13.06 18.32 2.67
C LEU A 92 12.48 18.52 1.28
N TYR A 93 13.00 19.47 0.51
CA TYR A 93 12.53 19.74 -0.85
C TYR A 93 13.51 19.29 -1.93
N LYS A 94 14.73 18.90 -1.53
CA LYS A 94 15.82 18.39 -2.38
C LYS A 94 16.64 17.33 -1.63
N MET A 95 17.37 16.52 -2.39
CA MET A 95 18.19 15.41 -1.87
C MET A 95 19.69 15.74 -1.77
N THR A 96 20.09 17.00 -2.04
CA THR A 96 21.51 17.40 -1.96
C THR A 96 22.06 17.27 -0.55
N GLY A 97 23.35 16.95 -0.42
CA GLY A 97 24.04 16.69 0.86
C GLY A 97 24.31 15.21 1.14
N ILE A 98 24.01 14.34 0.17
CA ILE A 98 24.21 12.88 0.27
C ILE A 98 25.18 12.33 -0.78
N GLU A 99 25.67 13.17 -1.71
CA GLU A 99 26.43 12.77 -2.89
C GLU A 99 27.72 12.00 -2.56
N ASN A 100 28.29 12.25 -1.37
CA ASN A 100 29.53 11.65 -0.90
C ASN A 100 29.32 10.43 0.01
N LEU A 101 28.08 10.04 0.31
CA LEU A 101 27.75 8.93 1.19
C LEU A 101 27.87 7.58 0.47
N VAL A 102 29.03 7.32 -0.10
CA VAL A 102 29.29 6.20 -1.01
C VAL A 102 29.09 4.81 -0.37
N ASN A 103 29.07 4.72 0.96
CA ASN A 103 28.82 3.49 1.70
C ASN A 103 27.35 3.31 2.11
N LEU A 104 26.46 4.23 1.72
CA LEU A 104 25.06 4.20 2.09
C LEU A 104 24.37 2.99 1.45
N GLN A 105 23.64 2.25 2.28
CA GLN A 105 22.89 1.04 1.94
C GLN A 105 21.38 1.26 2.08
N HIS A 106 20.97 2.18 2.96
CA HIS A 106 19.57 2.50 3.21
C HIS A 106 19.38 4.01 3.25
N LEU A 107 18.55 4.52 2.34
CA LEU A 107 18.09 5.91 2.34
C LEU A 107 16.57 5.95 2.43
N GLU A 108 16.04 6.55 3.51
CA GLU A 108 14.61 6.79 3.69
C GLU A 108 14.37 8.28 3.90
N LEU A 109 13.66 8.92 2.98
CA LEU A 109 13.21 10.31 3.06
C LEU A 109 11.67 10.37 3.00
N TYR A 110 11.01 9.47 3.72
CA TYR A 110 9.55 9.33 3.82
C TYR A 110 8.88 10.62 4.34
N ASP A 111 7.75 11.02 3.75
CA ASP A 111 6.94 12.17 4.19
C ASP A 111 7.76 13.48 4.21
N ASN A 112 8.11 13.94 3.01
CA ASN A 112 8.85 15.18 2.75
C ASN A 112 8.23 15.92 1.55
N GLN A 113 8.92 16.92 1.00
CA GLN A 113 8.45 17.77 -0.10
C GLN A 113 9.34 17.65 -1.36
N ILE A 114 10.00 16.50 -1.53
CA ILE A 114 10.96 16.26 -2.61
C ILE A 114 10.21 16.16 -3.93
N LYS A 115 10.60 16.97 -4.92
CA LYS A 115 9.97 16.99 -6.25
C LYS A 115 10.74 16.20 -7.31
N LYS A 116 12.04 15.99 -7.10
CA LYS A 116 12.95 15.32 -8.03
C LYS A 116 13.90 14.43 -7.27
N MET A 117 14.10 13.22 -7.81
CA MET A 117 15.19 12.35 -7.39
C MET A 117 16.49 12.82 -8.04
N THR A 118 17.45 13.23 -7.22
CA THR A 118 18.78 13.69 -7.61
C THR A 118 19.79 13.20 -6.57
N SER A 119 21.09 13.36 -6.86
CA SER A 119 22.15 13.09 -5.88
C SER A 119 22.29 11.61 -5.52
N LEU A 120 21.92 10.71 -6.44
CA LEU A 120 21.96 9.26 -6.26
C LEU A 120 23.13 8.60 -7.00
N GLU A 121 23.80 9.34 -7.89
CA GLU A 121 24.73 8.84 -8.90
C GLU A 121 25.89 8.01 -8.32
N ASN A 122 26.36 8.39 -7.12
CA ASN A 122 27.48 7.74 -6.43
C ASN A 122 27.04 6.69 -5.40
N LEU A 123 25.73 6.53 -5.14
CA LEU A 123 25.21 5.65 -4.08
C LEU A 123 25.08 4.20 -4.55
N VAL A 124 26.13 3.67 -5.18
CA VAL A 124 26.13 2.36 -5.86
C VAL A 124 25.93 1.16 -4.92
N ASN A 125 26.06 1.37 -3.60
CA ASN A 125 25.84 0.37 -2.55
C ASN A 125 24.42 0.38 -1.98
N LEU A 126 23.55 1.27 -2.47
CA LEU A 126 22.19 1.41 -1.96
C LEU A 126 21.37 0.14 -2.24
N ARG A 127 20.72 -0.38 -1.20
CA ARG A 127 19.86 -1.56 -1.22
C ARG A 127 18.40 -1.20 -0.99
N VAL A 128 18.14 -0.19 -0.16
CA VAL A 128 16.80 0.30 0.14
C VAL A 128 16.74 1.80 -0.14
N LEU A 129 15.78 2.19 -0.98
CA LEU A 129 15.44 3.58 -1.25
C LEU A 129 13.95 3.81 -1.01
N ASP A 130 13.62 4.59 0.02
CA ASP A 130 12.24 5.01 0.29
C ASP A 130 12.10 6.52 0.15
N LEU A 131 11.27 6.92 -0.81
CA LEU A 131 10.88 8.29 -1.10
C LEU A 131 9.36 8.45 -1.12
N SER A 132 8.66 7.60 -0.37
CA SER A 132 7.21 7.63 -0.27
C SER A 132 6.73 8.93 0.37
N PHE A 133 5.50 9.34 0.05
CA PHE A 133 4.90 10.59 0.55
C PHE A 133 5.76 11.82 0.23
N ASN A 134 6.03 12.01 -1.06
CA ASN A 134 6.74 13.17 -1.59
C ASN A 134 5.96 13.76 -2.78
N GLU A 135 6.60 14.61 -3.58
CA GLU A 135 6.01 15.27 -4.74
C GLU A 135 6.68 14.85 -6.08
N ILE A 136 7.29 13.67 -6.12
CA ILE A 136 8.07 13.17 -7.25
C ILE A 136 7.16 12.88 -8.46
N ARG A 137 7.57 13.35 -9.63
CA ARG A 137 6.79 13.22 -10.89
C ARG A 137 7.36 12.20 -11.88
N SER A 138 8.64 11.86 -11.74
CA SER A 138 9.33 10.91 -12.62
C SER A 138 10.48 10.25 -11.88
N ILE A 139 10.74 8.98 -12.23
CA ILE A 139 11.92 8.25 -11.79
C ILE A 139 13.04 8.46 -12.82
N PRO A 140 14.21 9.04 -12.44
CA PRO A 140 15.36 9.18 -13.33
C PRO A 140 15.98 7.81 -13.61
N ASP A 141 16.96 7.73 -14.51
CA ASP A 141 17.67 6.46 -14.71
C ASP A 141 18.46 6.07 -13.44
N LEU A 142 18.02 4.99 -12.79
CA LEU A 142 18.65 4.43 -11.59
C LEU A 142 19.60 3.27 -11.93
N SER A 143 19.99 3.09 -13.19
CA SER A 143 20.83 1.98 -13.65
C SER A 143 22.17 1.80 -12.91
N HIS A 144 22.67 2.83 -12.24
CA HIS A 144 23.86 2.80 -11.41
C HIS A 144 23.64 2.15 -10.03
N LEU A 145 22.39 2.12 -9.52
CA LEU A 145 22.01 1.50 -8.24
C LEU A 145 21.88 -0.02 -8.38
N THR A 146 22.96 -0.67 -8.82
CA THR A 146 22.96 -2.10 -9.19
C THR A 146 22.69 -3.06 -8.02
N GLN A 147 22.83 -2.59 -6.77
CA GLN A 147 22.52 -3.36 -5.56
C GLN A 147 21.12 -3.11 -5.00
N LEU A 148 20.28 -2.29 -5.66
CA LEU A 148 18.98 -1.94 -5.11
C LEU A 148 18.05 -3.16 -5.07
N GLU A 149 17.57 -3.48 -3.87
CA GLU A 149 16.67 -4.60 -3.58
C GLU A 149 15.23 -4.11 -3.33
N GLU A 150 15.06 -2.92 -2.74
CA GLU A 150 13.75 -2.36 -2.40
C GLU A 150 13.65 -0.89 -2.81
N LEU A 151 12.58 -0.57 -3.55
CA LEU A 151 12.27 0.80 -3.99
C LEU A 151 10.84 1.16 -3.64
N TYR A 152 10.68 2.17 -2.79
CA TYR A 152 9.39 2.70 -2.36
C TYR A 152 9.23 4.14 -2.85
N VAL A 153 8.23 4.37 -3.70
CA VAL A 153 7.88 5.69 -4.25
C VAL A 153 6.36 5.89 -4.16
N ALA A 154 5.74 5.33 -3.13
CA ALA A 154 4.31 5.41 -2.90
C ALA A 154 3.88 6.86 -2.58
N ASN A 155 2.60 7.18 -2.79
CA ASN A 155 2.05 8.51 -2.49
C ASN A 155 2.86 9.67 -3.12
N ASN A 156 3.10 9.56 -4.43
CA ASN A 156 3.81 10.58 -5.23
C ASN A 156 2.91 11.04 -6.41
N LYS A 157 3.50 11.68 -7.42
CA LYS A 157 2.81 12.23 -8.59
C LYS A 157 3.27 11.55 -9.89
N LEU A 158 3.75 10.31 -9.82
CA LEU A 158 4.23 9.55 -10.99
C LEU A 158 3.08 9.28 -11.96
N THR A 159 3.36 9.39 -13.26
CA THR A 159 2.41 9.11 -14.34
C THR A 159 2.79 7.90 -15.19
N HIS A 160 4.08 7.53 -15.18
CA HIS A 160 4.66 6.45 -15.95
C HIS A 160 5.68 5.72 -15.08
N ILE A 161 5.94 4.45 -15.41
CA ILE A 161 6.98 3.64 -14.80
C ILE A 161 8.22 3.72 -15.70
N THR A 162 9.23 4.46 -15.26
CA THR A 162 10.47 4.70 -16.03
C THR A 162 11.69 4.57 -15.15
N GLY A 163 12.89 4.56 -15.72
CA GLY A 163 14.14 4.70 -14.97
C GLY A 163 14.59 3.50 -14.13
N ILE A 164 13.75 2.47 -14.00
CA ILE A 164 14.02 1.28 -13.18
C ILE A 164 14.37 0.02 -13.98
N LYS A 165 14.34 0.09 -15.32
CA LYS A 165 14.48 -1.08 -16.20
C LYS A 165 15.74 -1.94 -15.97
N ASN A 166 16.80 -1.38 -15.39
CA ASN A 166 18.08 -2.08 -15.21
C ASN A 166 18.28 -2.62 -13.78
N LEU A 167 17.28 -2.49 -12.90
CA LEU A 167 17.35 -2.90 -11.50
C LEU A 167 17.06 -4.40 -11.33
N SER A 168 17.88 -5.26 -11.93
CA SER A 168 17.65 -6.71 -11.98
C SER A 168 17.64 -7.42 -10.61
N ASN A 169 18.18 -6.78 -9.57
CA ASN A 169 18.19 -7.27 -8.19
C ASN A 169 16.99 -6.80 -7.36
N LEU A 170 16.10 -5.98 -7.95
CA LEU A 170 14.94 -5.44 -7.25
C LEU A 170 13.97 -6.57 -6.90
N LYS A 171 13.65 -6.69 -5.62
CA LYS A 171 12.72 -7.68 -5.05
C LYS A 171 11.39 -7.06 -4.68
N LYS A 172 11.39 -5.79 -4.25
CA LYS A 172 10.17 -5.06 -3.88
C LYS A 172 10.09 -3.72 -4.58
N LEU A 173 8.94 -3.47 -5.18
CA LEU A 173 8.62 -2.20 -5.82
C LEU A 173 7.26 -1.71 -5.35
N ASP A 174 7.25 -0.57 -4.66
CA ASP A 174 6.02 0.11 -4.26
C ASP A 174 5.82 1.43 -5.00
N LEU A 175 4.78 1.45 -5.82
CA LEU A 175 4.31 2.58 -6.62
C LEU A 175 2.86 2.93 -6.28
N GLY A 176 2.37 2.54 -5.11
CA GLY A 176 1.02 2.81 -4.64
C GLY A 176 0.68 4.30 -4.61
N ALA A 177 -0.60 4.64 -4.74
CA ALA A 177 -1.11 6.01 -4.64
C ALA A 177 -0.40 7.03 -5.58
N ASN A 178 -0.17 6.63 -6.83
CA ASN A 178 0.35 7.48 -7.88
C ASN A 178 -0.74 7.80 -8.93
N ARG A 179 -0.34 8.19 -10.14
CA ARG A 179 -1.24 8.51 -11.27
C ARG A 179 -0.92 7.65 -12.49
N ILE A 180 -0.34 6.46 -12.27
CA ILE A 180 0.08 5.52 -13.31
C ILE A 180 -1.15 4.97 -14.01
N ARG A 181 -1.10 4.87 -15.33
CA ARG A 181 -2.19 4.36 -16.18
C ARG A 181 -1.89 3.02 -16.83
N VAL A 182 -0.61 2.74 -17.06
CA VAL A 182 -0.13 1.58 -17.80
C VAL A 182 1.01 0.95 -17.03
N ILE A 183 0.98 -0.38 -16.93
CA ILE A 183 2.10 -1.16 -16.41
C ILE A 183 3.06 -1.38 -17.58
N GLU A 184 4.26 -0.81 -17.48
CA GLU A 184 5.29 -0.87 -18.52
C GLU A 184 6.69 -0.76 -17.89
N GLY A 185 7.73 -1.09 -18.65
CA GLY A 185 9.13 -0.90 -18.21
C GLY A 185 9.59 -1.85 -17.11
N LEU A 186 8.86 -2.95 -16.87
CA LEU A 186 9.19 -3.96 -15.86
C LEU A 186 9.86 -5.21 -16.45
N ASP A 187 10.06 -5.29 -17.77
CA ASP A 187 10.42 -6.51 -18.52
C ASP A 187 11.75 -7.17 -18.12
N HIS A 188 12.58 -6.49 -17.32
CA HIS A 188 13.89 -6.96 -16.88
C HIS A 188 13.97 -7.19 -15.37
N LEU A 189 12.89 -6.94 -14.61
CA LEU A 189 12.86 -7.10 -13.15
C LEU A 189 12.56 -8.56 -12.76
N THR A 190 13.36 -9.50 -13.26
CA THR A 190 13.09 -10.95 -13.11
C THR A 190 13.17 -11.45 -11.67
N SER A 191 13.81 -10.69 -10.78
CA SER A 191 13.93 -10.98 -9.34
C SER A 191 12.79 -10.37 -8.51
N LEU A 192 11.85 -9.65 -9.13
CA LEU A 192 10.79 -8.97 -8.40
C LEU A 192 9.83 -9.98 -7.76
N GLU A 193 9.70 -9.91 -6.44
CA GLU A 193 8.84 -10.77 -5.63
C GLU A 193 7.55 -10.07 -5.21
N GLN A 194 7.59 -8.74 -5.01
CA GLN A 194 6.45 -7.95 -4.58
C GLN A 194 6.27 -6.68 -5.41
N LEU A 195 5.05 -6.48 -5.92
CA LEU A 195 4.68 -5.33 -6.73
C LEU A 195 3.41 -4.66 -6.19
N TRP A 196 3.54 -3.42 -5.73
CA TRP A 196 2.44 -2.64 -5.17
C TRP A 196 2.07 -1.48 -6.10
N LEU A 197 0.87 -1.53 -6.64
CA LEU A 197 0.31 -0.59 -7.63
C LEU A 197 -1.08 -0.08 -7.21
N GLY A 198 -1.45 -0.27 -5.94
CA GLY A 198 -2.74 0.16 -5.42
C GLY A 198 -2.99 1.65 -5.60
N LYS A 199 -4.25 2.09 -5.71
CA LYS A 199 -4.65 3.51 -5.84
C LYS A 199 -3.94 4.21 -7.01
N ASN A 200 -4.02 3.63 -8.20
CA ASN A 200 -3.54 4.23 -9.44
C ASN A 200 -4.72 4.45 -10.42
N LYS A 201 -4.43 4.56 -11.72
CA LYS A 201 -5.42 4.71 -12.80
C LYS A 201 -5.26 3.61 -13.85
N ILE A 202 -4.77 2.44 -13.43
CA ILE A 202 -4.47 1.31 -14.31
C ILE A 202 -5.77 0.68 -14.80
N THR A 203 -5.87 0.45 -16.11
CA THR A 203 -7.05 -0.13 -16.75
C THR A 203 -6.88 -1.59 -17.13
N GLN A 204 -5.63 -2.06 -17.27
CA GLN A 204 -5.30 -3.42 -17.68
C GLN A 204 -4.00 -3.88 -16.99
N ILE A 205 -3.96 -5.16 -16.63
CA ILE A 205 -2.74 -5.82 -16.19
C ILE A 205 -1.99 -6.31 -17.43
N GLN A 206 -0.76 -5.84 -17.60
CA GLN A 206 0.09 -6.12 -18.76
C GLN A 206 1.56 -5.94 -18.39
N GLY A 207 2.48 -6.38 -19.26
CA GLY A 207 3.92 -6.20 -19.04
C GLY A 207 4.49 -6.97 -17.85
N LEU A 208 3.79 -8.01 -17.37
CA LEU A 208 4.22 -8.83 -16.23
C LEU A 208 4.90 -10.15 -16.64
N SER A 209 5.01 -10.43 -17.95
CA SER A 209 5.44 -11.75 -18.45
C SER A 209 6.85 -12.18 -18.01
N ALA A 210 7.73 -11.21 -17.76
CA ALA A 210 9.09 -11.46 -17.29
C ALA A 210 9.20 -11.64 -15.77
N LEU A 211 8.16 -11.27 -15.01
CA LEU A 211 8.18 -11.26 -13.54
C LEU A 211 7.83 -12.64 -12.98
N THR A 212 8.61 -13.64 -13.35
CA THR A 212 8.34 -15.05 -13.00
C THR A 212 8.57 -15.37 -11.53
N SER A 213 9.30 -14.52 -10.80
CA SER A 213 9.53 -14.62 -9.34
C SER A 213 8.44 -13.96 -8.50
N LEU A 214 7.44 -13.31 -9.13
CA LEU A 214 6.42 -12.53 -8.44
C LEU A 214 5.53 -13.43 -7.57
N LYS A 215 5.44 -13.08 -6.28
CA LYS A 215 4.63 -13.77 -5.27
C LYS A 215 3.45 -12.93 -4.80
N VAL A 216 3.66 -11.62 -4.66
CA VAL A 216 2.65 -10.69 -4.17
C VAL A 216 2.41 -9.59 -5.19
N ILE A 217 1.15 -9.37 -5.55
CA ILE A 217 0.76 -8.21 -6.33
C ILE A 217 -0.48 -7.54 -5.75
N SER A 218 -0.40 -6.21 -5.61
CA SER A 218 -1.54 -5.39 -5.24
C SER A 218 -1.86 -4.38 -6.33
N VAL A 219 -3.05 -4.47 -6.91
CA VAL A 219 -3.61 -3.52 -7.89
C VAL A 219 -4.98 -3.01 -7.44
N GLN A 220 -5.21 -3.01 -6.13
CA GLN A 220 -6.43 -2.50 -5.49
C GLN A 220 -6.71 -1.03 -5.84
N SER A 221 -7.97 -0.60 -5.84
CA SER A 221 -8.35 0.80 -6.13
C SER A 221 -7.82 1.30 -7.49
N ASN A 222 -8.07 0.54 -8.56
CA ASN A 222 -7.72 0.89 -9.94
C ASN A 222 -8.98 0.92 -10.81
N ARG A 223 -8.84 0.68 -12.12
CA ARG A 223 -9.93 0.74 -13.12
C ARG A 223 -9.98 -0.54 -13.95
N LEU A 224 -9.59 -1.67 -13.35
CA LEU A 224 -9.62 -2.97 -14.00
C LEU A 224 -11.06 -3.43 -14.18
N ILE A 225 -11.35 -4.13 -15.29
CA ILE A 225 -12.67 -4.73 -15.58
C ILE A 225 -12.62 -6.25 -15.72
N SER A 226 -11.42 -6.82 -15.81
CA SER A 226 -11.17 -8.25 -15.95
C SER A 226 -9.89 -8.64 -15.22
N ILE A 227 -9.77 -9.94 -14.94
CA ILE A 227 -8.55 -10.58 -14.45
C ILE A 227 -7.88 -11.21 -15.68
N GLU A 228 -6.85 -10.56 -16.20
CA GLU A 228 -6.04 -11.01 -17.35
C GLU A 228 -4.58 -10.59 -17.11
N GLY A 229 -3.62 -11.13 -17.88
CA GLY A 229 -2.24 -10.66 -17.82
C GLY A 229 -1.37 -11.29 -16.72
N PHE A 230 -1.87 -12.34 -16.07
CA PHE A 230 -1.14 -13.14 -15.07
C PHE A 230 -0.66 -14.51 -15.58
N GLU A 231 -0.75 -14.77 -16.89
CA GLU A 231 -0.54 -16.11 -17.48
C GLU A 231 0.87 -16.67 -17.22
N ALA A 232 1.85 -15.78 -17.07
CA ALA A 232 3.24 -16.13 -16.78
C ALA A 232 3.55 -16.23 -15.27
N ASN A 233 2.75 -15.61 -14.41
CA ASN A 233 3.07 -15.39 -12.99
C ASN A 233 2.56 -16.54 -12.09
N LYS A 234 2.96 -17.77 -12.42
CA LYS A 234 2.50 -19.00 -11.75
C LYS A 234 2.96 -19.15 -10.30
N ASN A 235 3.84 -18.26 -9.83
CA ASN A 235 4.35 -18.23 -8.46
C ASN A 235 3.59 -17.25 -7.55
N LEU A 236 2.52 -16.61 -8.04
CA LEU A 236 1.68 -15.74 -7.22
C LEU A 236 1.05 -16.54 -6.07
N GLU A 237 1.24 -15.99 -4.87
CA GLU A 237 0.72 -16.45 -3.59
C GLU A 237 -0.37 -15.49 -3.07
N GLU A 238 -0.24 -14.19 -3.35
CA GLU A 238 -1.20 -13.17 -2.91
C GLU A 238 -1.55 -12.20 -4.05
N VAL A 239 -2.85 -12.05 -4.31
CA VAL A 239 -3.38 -11.15 -5.35
C VAL A 239 -4.46 -10.26 -4.76
N TYR A 240 -4.20 -8.95 -4.74
CA TYR A 240 -5.14 -7.94 -4.23
C TYR A 240 -5.70 -7.07 -5.36
N LEU A 241 -6.99 -7.25 -5.66
CA LEU A 241 -7.70 -6.62 -6.76
C LEU A 241 -8.98 -5.90 -6.30
N SER A 242 -9.13 -5.65 -5.00
CA SER A 242 -10.30 -4.96 -4.46
C SER A 242 -10.49 -3.55 -5.00
N HIS A 243 -11.72 -3.04 -4.95
CA HIS A 243 -12.09 -1.71 -5.43
C HIS A 243 -11.72 -1.49 -6.91
N ASN A 244 -12.15 -2.40 -7.77
CA ASN A 244 -12.06 -2.27 -9.22
C ASN A 244 -13.48 -2.38 -9.84
N GLY A 245 -13.56 -2.58 -11.15
CA GLY A 245 -14.80 -2.85 -11.87
C GLY A 245 -14.84 -4.26 -12.45
N ILE A 246 -14.18 -5.24 -11.82
CA ILE A 246 -14.07 -6.61 -12.34
C ILE A 246 -15.44 -7.26 -12.36
N GLU A 247 -15.85 -7.75 -13.54
CA GLU A 247 -17.21 -8.27 -13.74
C GLU A 247 -17.28 -9.80 -13.60
N ALA A 248 -16.16 -10.50 -13.77
CA ALA A 248 -16.10 -11.96 -13.67
C ALA A 248 -14.84 -12.41 -12.94
N LEU A 249 -15.02 -13.37 -12.02
CA LEU A 249 -13.93 -14.18 -11.50
C LEU A 249 -13.57 -15.23 -12.56
N ALA A 250 -12.51 -14.99 -13.31
CA ALA A 250 -12.05 -15.83 -14.41
C ALA A 250 -10.51 -15.76 -14.53
N ASN A 251 -9.92 -16.64 -15.34
CA ASN A 251 -8.47 -16.66 -15.63
C ASN A 251 -7.56 -16.72 -14.39
N VAL A 252 -8.01 -17.41 -13.33
CA VAL A 252 -7.21 -17.64 -12.12
C VAL A 252 -6.76 -19.09 -11.99
N ALA A 253 -7.29 -20.02 -12.79
CA ALA A 253 -7.06 -21.46 -12.63
C ALA A 253 -5.58 -21.89 -12.70
N HIS A 254 -4.72 -21.12 -13.37
CA HIS A 254 -3.28 -21.40 -13.46
C HIS A 254 -2.48 -20.89 -12.25
N LEU A 255 -3.08 -20.11 -11.35
CA LEU A 255 -2.47 -19.56 -10.14
C LEU A 255 -2.52 -20.56 -8.98
N THR A 256 -2.06 -21.79 -9.20
CA THR A 256 -2.26 -22.93 -8.27
C THR A 256 -1.52 -22.79 -6.93
N LYS A 257 -0.75 -21.72 -6.74
CA LYS A 257 -0.05 -21.39 -5.48
C LYS A 257 -0.74 -20.27 -4.68
N LEU A 258 -1.87 -19.76 -5.18
CA LEU A 258 -2.57 -18.64 -4.58
C LEU A 258 -3.16 -19.02 -3.22
N ILE A 259 -2.71 -18.31 -2.18
CA ILE A 259 -3.14 -18.42 -0.79
C ILE A 259 -4.23 -17.38 -0.52
N ILE A 260 -4.03 -16.14 -0.98
CA ILE A 260 -4.95 -15.02 -0.77
C ILE A 260 -5.41 -14.46 -2.11
N LEU A 261 -6.73 -14.40 -2.30
CA LEU A 261 -7.38 -13.71 -3.40
C LEU A 261 -8.39 -12.69 -2.89
N ASP A 262 -8.02 -11.42 -2.97
CA ASP A 262 -8.88 -10.30 -2.63
C ASP A 262 -9.53 -9.69 -3.88
N LEU A 263 -10.85 -9.80 -3.95
CA LEU A 263 -11.72 -9.28 -5.00
C LEU A 263 -12.85 -8.43 -4.42
N GLY A 264 -12.71 -7.92 -3.19
CA GLY A 264 -13.74 -7.12 -2.54
C GLY A 264 -14.10 -5.85 -3.33
N ALA A 265 -15.34 -5.38 -3.25
CA ALA A 265 -15.80 -4.17 -3.94
C ALA A 265 -15.54 -4.21 -5.47
N ASN A 266 -16.10 -5.23 -6.13
CA ASN A 266 -16.10 -5.40 -7.59
C ASN A 266 -17.56 -5.61 -8.09
N ARG A 267 -17.76 -6.24 -9.26
CA ARG A 267 -19.07 -6.51 -9.86
C ARG A 267 -19.28 -8.00 -10.15
N ILE A 268 -18.58 -8.86 -9.42
CA ILE A 268 -18.59 -10.30 -9.67
C ILE A 268 -19.93 -10.88 -9.23
N SER A 269 -20.63 -11.55 -10.14
CA SER A 269 -21.93 -12.17 -9.86
C SER A 269 -21.87 -13.68 -9.65
N HIS A 270 -20.77 -14.31 -10.05
CA HIS A 270 -20.61 -15.77 -10.05
C HIS A 270 -19.24 -16.20 -9.55
N ILE A 271 -19.23 -17.26 -8.73
CA ILE A 271 -18.00 -17.98 -8.34
C ILE A 271 -17.87 -19.19 -9.27
N PRO A 272 -16.83 -19.32 -10.11
CA PRO A 272 -16.61 -20.49 -10.97
C PRO A 272 -16.04 -21.66 -10.18
N ASP A 273 -15.77 -22.80 -10.84
CA ASP A 273 -14.97 -23.90 -10.26
C ASP A 273 -13.59 -23.39 -9.82
N MET A 274 -13.36 -23.42 -8.51
CA MET A 274 -12.12 -22.97 -7.88
C MET A 274 -11.19 -24.13 -7.51
N SER A 275 -11.54 -25.38 -7.85
CA SER A 275 -10.74 -26.58 -7.54
C SER A 275 -9.25 -26.50 -7.94
N PRO A 276 -8.83 -25.78 -9.00
CA PRO A 276 -7.40 -25.61 -9.30
C PRO A 276 -6.63 -24.79 -8.25
N LEU A 277 -7.29 -23.92 -7.48
CA LEU A 277 -6.69 -23.15 -6.40
C LEU A 277 -6.65 -23.95 -5.09
N SER A 278 -5.97 -25.10 -5.13
CA SER A 278 -6.02 -26.11 -4.07
C SER A 278 -5.38 -25.72 -2.74
N VAL A 279 -4.65 -24.59 -2.70
CA VAL A 279 -3.98 -24.05 -1.50
C VAL A 279 -4.58 -22.72 -1.05
N LEU A 280 -5.72 -22.31 -1.62
CA LEU A 280 -6.39 -21.06 -1.27
C LEU A 280 -6.86 -21.12 0.19
N GLU A 281 -6.47 -20.15 1.00
CA GLU A 281 -6.83 -20.01 2.41
C GLU A 281 -7.82 -18.86 2.61
N ASP A 282 -7.68 -17.78 1.82
CA ASP A 282 -8.47 -16.56 1.93
C ASP A 282 -9.10 -16.18 0.59
N LEU A 283 -10.43 -16.13 0.56
CA LEU A 283 -11.20 -15.62 -0.58
C LEU A 283 -12.08 -14.45 -0.14
N TRP A 284 -11.73 -13.24 -0.56
CA TRP A 284 -12.47 -12.05 -0.19
C TRP A 284 -13.32 -11.56 -1.37
N LEU A 285 -14.64 -11.72 -1.25
CA LEU A 285 -15.64 -11.37 -2.26
C LEU A 285 -16.69 -10.39 -1.69
N GLY A 286 -16.45 -9.76 -0.54
CA GLY A 286 -17.35 -8.76 0.03
C GLY A 286 -17.66 -7.62 -0.96
N ASP A 287 -18.84 -7.00 -0.86
CA ASP A 287 -19.28 -5.93 -1.78
C ASP A 287 -19.23 -6.31 -3.27
N ASN A 288 -19.85 -7.44 -3.64
CA ASN A 288 -20.01 -7.89 -5.03
C ASN A 288 -21.50 -8.17 -5.35
N ASN A 289 -21.77 -8.92 -6.42
CA ASN A 289 -23.10 -9.25 -6.92
C ASN A 289 -23.45 -10.75 -6.80
N VAL A 290 -22.74 -11.52 -5.96
CA VAL A 290 -22.99 -12.96 -5.77
C VAL A 290 -24.36 -13.19 -5.15
N SER A 291 -25.19 -14.00 -5.79
CA SER A 291 -26.61 -14.14 -5.42
C SER A 291 -27.09 -15.57 -5.21
N SER A 292 -26.35 -16.58 -5.67
CA SER A 292 -26.77 -17.98 -5.59
C SER A 292 -25.91 -18.78 -4.61
N PHE A 293 -26.55 -19.63 -3.79
CA PHE A 293 -25.84 -20.62 -2.97
C PHE A 293 -25.26 -21.78 -3.81
N ASP A 294 -25.72 -21.97 -5.04
CA ASP A 294 -25.18 -23.02 -5.93
C ASP A 294 -23.71 -22.77 -6.25
N ASP A 295 -23.30 -21.49 -6.31
CA ASP A 295 -21.91 -21.08 -6.53
C ASP A 295 -20.97 -21.58 -5.43
N LEU A 296 -21.48 -21.82 -4.21
CA LEU A 296 -20.68 -22.36 -3.12
C LEU A 296 -20.29 -23.83 -3.35
N GLN A 297 -21.02 -24.57 -4.19
CA GLN A 297 -20.65 -25.93 -4.56
C GLN A 297 -19.29 -25.98 -5.25
N HIS A 298 -18.93 -24.92 -5.97
CA HIS A 298 -17.65 -24.77 -6.67
C HIS A 298 -16.44 -24.56 -5.74
N LEU A 299 -16.69 -24.33 -4.45
CA LEU A 299 -15.65 -24.17 -3.42
C LEU A 299 -15.47 -25.44 -2.56
N THR A 300 -16.31 -26.46 -2.73
CA THR A 300 -16.32 -27.66 -1.85
C THR A 300 -15.02 -28.48 -1.89
N SER A 301 -14.25 -28.36 -2.97
CA SER A 301 -12.94 -29.02 -3.11
C SER A 301 -11.78 -28.21 -2.52
N ASN A 302 -11.98 -26.93 -2.21
CA ASN A 302 -10.96 -26.04 -1.64
C ASN A 302 -10.90 -26.18 -0.11
N THR A 303 -10.56 -27.38 0.36
CA THR A 303 -10.61 -27.72 1.80
C THR A 303 -9.60 -26.96 2.68
N THR A 304 -8.67 -26.22 2.06
CA THR A 304 -7.74 -25.30 2.73
C THR A 304 -8.35 -23.94 3.03
N LEU A 305 -9.51 -23.61 2.45
CA LEU A 305 -10.14 -22.29 2.59
C LEU A 305 -10.56 -22.08 4.05
N GLU A 306 -9.92 -21.13 4.73
CA GLU A 306 -10.19 -20.81 6.13
C GLU A 306 -11.14 -19.62 6.26
N THR A 307 -11.02 -18.64 5.37
CA THR A 307 -11.74 -17.36 5.46
C THR A 307 -12.47 -17.05 4.16
N LEU A 308 -13.76 -16.74 4.29
CA LEU A 308 -14.62 -16.35 3.16
C LEU A 308 -15.39 -15.07 3.51
N TYR A 309 -15.10 -13.97 2.80
CA TYR A 309 -15.91 -12.74 2.90
C TYR A 309 -16.92 -12.72 1.76
N LEU A 310 -18.20 -12.69 2.08
CA LEU A 310 -19.31 -12.59 1.12
C LEU A 310 -20.34 -11.54 1.57
N GLU A 311 -20.05 -10.78 2.62
CA GLU A 311 -20.95 -9.74 3.11
C GLU A 311 -21.20 -8.67 2.04
N ARG A 312 -22.36 -8.00 2.14
CA ARG A 312 -22.78 -6.96 1.18
C ARG A 312 -22.90 -7.47 -0.26
N ASN A 313 -23.04 -8.78 -0.45
CA ASN A 313 -23.58 -9.41 -1.67
C ASN A 313 -25.09 -9.71 -1.52
N PRO A 314 -25.85 -9.86 -2.62
CA PRO A 314 -27.25 -10.28 -2.55
C PRO A 314 -27.50 -11.58 -1.75
N ILE A 315 -26.59 -12.56 -1.84
CA ILE A 315 -26.66 -13.82 -1.07
C ILE A 315 -26.70 -13.60 0.46
N ALA A 316 -26.12 -12.49 0.95
CA ALA A 316 -26.07 -12.15 2.37
C ALA A 316 -27.42 -11.64 2.94
N SER A 317 -28.42 -11.41 2.09
CA SER A 317 -29.78 -11.02 2.51
C SER A 317 -30.63 -12.19 3.03
N ASP A 318 -30.21 -13.44 2.78
CA ASP A 318 -30.88 -14.63 3.27
C ASP A 318 -30.72 -14.78 4.80
N PHE A 319 -31.81 -15.03 5.51
CA PHE A 319 -31.79 -15.14 6.98
C PHE A 319 -30.98 -16.35 7.49
N GLU A 320 -30.76 -17.37 6.65
CA GLU A 320 -29.89 -18.51 6.94
C GLU A 320 -28.51 -18.40 6.26
N TYR A 321 -28.14 -17.23 5.73
CA TYR A 321 -26.91 -17.00 4.96
C TYR A 321 -25.67 -17.71 5.54
N ARG A 322 -25.31 -17.41 6.79
CA ARG A 322 -24.15 -18.02 7.45
C ARG A 322 -24.29 -19.53 7.65
N LYS A 323 -25.50 -19.99 8.01
CA LYS A 323 -25.80 -21.40 8.26
C LYS A 323 -25.70 -22.21 6.97
N LYS A 324 -26.20 -21.68 5.85
CA LYS A 324 -26.10 -22.30 4.53
C LYS A 324 -24.65 -22.35 4.04
N ILE A 325 -23.88 -21.27 4.18
CA ILE A 325 -22.43 -21.29 3.88
C ILE A 325 -21.74 -22.39 4.68
N HIS A 326 -21.90 -22.40 6.00
CA HIS A 326 -21.25 -23.42 6.85
C HIS A 326 -21.73 -24.84 6.53
N SER A 327 -23.01 -25.03 6.17
CA SER A 327 -23.51 -26.35 5.76
C SER A 327 -22.89 -26.85 4.46
N THR A 328 -22.58 -25.95 3.52
CA THR A 328 -21.94 -26.30 2.25
C THR A 328 -20.42 -26.40 2.38
N LEU A 329 -19.82 -25.54 3.18
CA LEU A 329 -18.37 -25.38 3.37
C LEU A 329 -18.02 -25.53 4.86
N PRO A 330 -18.12 -26.75 5.44
CA PRO A 330 -17.96 -26.96 6.88
C PRO A 330 -16.52 -26.77 7.39
N PHE A 331 -15.55 -26.65 6.50
CA PHE A 331 -14.13 -26.42 6.83
C PHE A 331 -13.78 -24.93 7.00
N VAL A 332 -14.64 -24.00 6.55
CA VAL A 332 -14.41 -22.56 6.67
C VAL A 332 -14.52 -22.13 8.14
N LYS A 333 -13.46 -21.52 8.66
CA LYS A 333 -13.32 -21.10 10.06
C LYS A 333 -13.85 -19.69 10.30
N GLN A 334 -13.84 -18.84 9.28
CA GLN A 334 -14.31 -17.46 9.36
C GLN A 334 -15.20 -17.12 8.16
N ILE A 335 -16.38 -16.58 8.45
CA ILE A 335 -17.28 -16.01 7.44
C ILE A 335 -17.41 -14.53 7.76
N ASP A 336 -17.08 -13.68 6.79
CA ASP A 336 -17.01 -12.23 6.95
C ASP A 336 -16.14 -11.84 8.17
N ALA A 337 -16.56 -10.87 8.99
CA ALA A 337 -15.83 -10.40 10.16
C ALA A 337 -15.93 -11.31 11.41
N THR A 338 -16.64 -12.45 11.37
CA THR A 338 -16.92 -13.26 12.57
C THR A 338 -16.54 -14.74 12.41
N PRO A 339 -15.84 -15.33 13.40
CA PRO A 339 -15.52 -16.75 13.40
C PRO A 339 -16.77 -17.64 13.38
N VAL A 340 -16.65 -18.81 12.76
CA VAL A 340 -17.63 -19.87 12.86
C VAL A 340 -17.29 -20.73 14.07
N HIS A 341 -18.19 -20.76 15.04
CA HIS A 341 -18.01 -21.59 16.23
C HIS A 341 -18.53 -22.98 15.89
N SER A 342 -17.69 -24.01 16.05
CA SER A 342 -18.13 -25.40 16.02
C SER A 342 -19.19 -25.57 17.13
N GLY A 343 -20.44 -25.78 16.74
CA GLY A 343 -21.55 -26.05 17.67
C GLY A 343 -21.46 -27.44 18.28
#